data_AF-A0A8T4NEZ6-F1
#
_entry.id   AF-A0A8T4NEZ6-F1
#
_cell.length_a   1.000
_cell.length_b   1.000
_cell.length_c   1.000
_cell.angle_alpha   90.00
_cell.angle_beta   90.00
_cell.angle_gamma   90.00
#
_symmetry.space_group_name_H-M   'P 1'
#
loop_
_entity.id
_entity.type
_entity.pdbx_description
1 polymer ?
#
loop_
_entity_poly.entity_id
_entity_poly.type
_entity_poly.pdbx_seq_one_letter_code
_entity_poly.pdbx_strand_id
1 'polypeptide(L)'
;MKKKESLNFENISDVKKVLKLKIEKLKYLSPNEFEGIIDQVKQIITIHLYPFSHRKIKEKCLLDLQRWSYHKIYLIVYNNQIYWTFGHGDSSQSRNNHNKLIDIFLKDEKARKKVLTVILVVRNSEILSYYFYQGFAYSNHDIGSNWNSNIYNLLKSSNLPFSQVRSNSLLSTKSLIFIDKGKENELYKQTEEDLSTRKIYAQLNKREV
;
A
#
# COMPACT_ATOMS: atom_id res chain seq x y z
N MET A 1 -12.09 -13.91 -30.40
CA MET A 1 -12.11 -13.29 -29.04
C MET A 1 -10.71 -13.33 -28.46
N LYS A 2 -10.09 -12.18 -28.15
CA LYS A 2 -8.82 -12.18 -27.40
C LYS A 2 -9.11 -12.71 -25.99
N LYS A 3 -8.43 -13.79 -25.56
CA LYS A 3 -8.42 -14.22 -24.16
C LYS A 3 -8.04 -12.99 -23.32
N LYS A 4 -8.92 -12.54 -22.43
CA LYS A 4 -8.51 -11.61 -21.37
C LYS A 4 -7.48 -12.35 -20.54
N GLU A 5 -6.21 -11.95 -20.62
CA GLU A 5 -5.20 -12.44 -19.70
C GLU A 5 -5.72 -12.21 -18.27
N SER A 6 -5.78 -13.28 -17.48
CA SER A 6 -6.13 -13.16 -16.07
C SER A 6 -4.95 -12.50 -15.36
N LEU A 7 -5.16 -11.29 -14.83
CA LEU A 7 -4.15 -10.60 -14.03
C LEU A 7 -3.83 -11.43 -12.77
N ASN A 8 -2.54 -11.67 -12.52
CA ASN A 8 -2.07 -12.28 -11.29
C ASN A 8 -1.42 -11.22 -10.39
N PHE A 9 -2.14 -10.80 -9.35
CA PHE A 9 -1.66 -9.75 -8.45
C PHE A 9 -0.53 -10.17 -7.51
N GLU A 10 -0.18 -11.46 -7.48
CA GLU A 10 1.04 -11.96 -6.82
C GLU A 10 2.29 -11.74 -7.70
N ASN A 11 2.12 -11.21 -8.91
CA ASN A 11 3.20 -10.83 -9.80
C ASN A 11 3.38 -9.31 -9.83
N ILE A 12 4.57 -8.84 -9.46
CA ILE A 12 4.90 -7.40 -9.45
C ILE A 12 4.76 -6.74 -10.83
N SER A 13 4.93 -7.48 -11.94
CA SER A 13 4.71 -6.97 -13.29
C SER A 13 3.23 -6.59 -13.51
N ASP A 14 2.29 -7.39 -13.01
CA ASP A 14 0.87 -7.11 -13.17
C ASP A 14 0.41 -5.98 -12.24
N VAL A 15 0.93 -5.92 -11.01
CA VAL A 15 0.77 -4.76 -10.12
C VAL A 15 1.28 -3.49 -10.81
N LYS A 16 2.49 -3.52 -11.40
CA LYS A 16 3.06 -2.42 -12.17
C LYS A 16 2.17 -2.02 -13.36
N LYS A 17 1.64 -2.99 -14.11
CA LYS A 17 0.72 -2.70 -15.23
C LYS A 17 -0.51 -1.95 -14.74
N VAL A 18 -1.15 -2.40 -13.66
CA VAL A 18 -2.35 -1.75 -13.10
C VAL A 18 -2.05 -0.36 -12.55
N LEU A 19 -0.94 -0.19 -11.83
CA LEU A 19 -0.50 1.10 -11.30
C LEU A 19 -0.13 2.11 -12.41
N LYS A 20 0.29 1.64 -13.59
CA LYS A 20 0.53 2.49 -14.77
C LYS A 20 -0.74 2.84 -15.55
N LEU A 21 -1.85 2.14 -15.30
CA LEU A 21 -3.13 2.58 -15.87
C LEU A 21 -3.49 3.90 -15.18
N LYS A 22 -3.82 4.93 -15.97
CA LYS A 22 -4.45 6.14 -15.41
C LYS A 22 -5.66 5.70 -14.58
N ILE A 23 -5.76 6.18 -13.34
CA ILE A 23 -6.82 5.78 -12.40
C ILE A 23 -8.23 6.04 -12.98
N GLU A 24 -8.34 7.05 -13.86
CA GLU A 24 -9.54 7.38 -14.65
C GLU A 24 -10.04 6.24 -15.54
N LYS A 25 -9.18 5.28 -15.89
CA LYS A 25 -9.55 4.07 -16.65
C LYS A 25 -10.10 2.96 -15.76
N LEU A 26 -9.95 3.08 -14.45
CA LEU A 26 -10.50 2.15 -13.47
C LEU A 26 -11.82 2.73 -12.94
N LYS A 27 -12.82 1.87 -12.74
CA LYS A 27 -14.09 2.29 -12.16
C LYS A 27 -13.93 2.52 -10.66
N TYR A 28 -14.37 3.68 -10.19
CA TYR A 28 -14.42 3.97 -8.77
C TYR A 28 -15.52 3.15 -8.09
N LEU A 29 -15.24 2.67 -6.89
CA LEU A 29 -16.22 2.06 -5.99
C LEU A 29 -16.17 2.79 -4.66
N SER A 30 -17.29 3.35 -4.23
CA SER A 30 -17.36 4.01 -2.92
C SER A 30 -17.22 2.99 -1.78
N PRO A 31 -16.79 3.42 -0.59
CA PRO A 31 -16.70 2.51 0.56
C PRO A 31 -18.03 1.83 0.93
N ASN A 32 -19.17 2.51 0.73
CA ASN A 32 -20.51 1.93 0.98
C ASN A 32 -20.84 0.84 -0.03
N GLU A 33 -20.56 1.08 -1.32
CA GLU A 33 -20.77 0.07 -2.36
C GLU A 33 -19.84 -1.13 -2.14
N PHE A 34 -18.58 -0.89 -1.76
CA PHE A 34 -17.64 -1.94 -1.40
C PHE A 34 -18.14 -2.81 -0.25
N GLU A 35 -18.58 -2.19 0.84
CA GLU A 35 -19.16 -2.90 1.99
C GLU A 35 -20.35 -3.78 1.57
N GLY A 36 -21.23 -3.28 0.70
CA GLY A 36 -22.38 -4.02 0.20
C GLY A 36 -22.04 -5.22 -0.71
N ILE A 37 -20.83 -5.27 -1.28
CA ILE A 37 -20.40 -6.37 -2.16
C ILE A 37 -19.26 -7.21 -1.59
N ILE A 38 -18.77 -6.93 -0.38
CA ILE A 38 -17.51 -7.48 0.14
C ILE A 38 -17.49 -9.01 0.18
N ASP A 39 -18.64 -9.63 0.44
CA ASP A 39 -18.81 -11.09 0.44
C ASP A 39 -18.65 -11.71 -0.95
N GLN A 40 -18.97 -10.94 -2.00
CA GLN A 40 -18.93 -11.36 -3.40
C GLN A 40 -17.57 -11.04 -4.07
N VAL A 41 -16.75 -10.21 -3.42
CA VAL A 41 -15.42 -9.87 -3.91
C VAL A 41 -14.53 -11.12 -3.92
N LYS A 42 -13.84 -11.35 -5.04
CA LYS A 42 -12.90 -12.46 -5.22
C LYS A 42 -11.58 -12.21 -4.50
N GLN A 43 -11.04 -11.00 -4.66
CA GLN A 43 -9.77 -10.60 -4.07
C GLN A 43 -9.73 -9.08 -3.88
N ILE A 44 -9.08 -8.65 -2.82
CA ILE A 44 -8.83 -7.24 -2.51
C ILE A 44 -7.30 -7.05 -2.50
N ILE A 45 -6.80 -6.00 -3.15
CA ILE A 45 -5.37 -5.68 -3.14
C ILE A 45 -5.20 -4.35 -2.41
N THR A 46 -4.47 -4.37 -1.30
CA THR A 46 -4.10 -3.15 -0.57
C THR A 46 -2.64 -2.82 -0.85
N ILE A 47 -2.37 -1.70 -1.48
CA ILE A 47 -1.01 -1.32 -1.88
C ILE A 47 -0.50 -0.24 -0.93
N HIS A 48 0.52 -0.53 -0.14
CA HIS A 48 1.24 0.44 0.67
C HIS A 48 2.37 1.07 -0.16
N LEU A 49 2.34 2.39 -0.35
CA LEU A 49 3.30 3.12 -1.18
C LEU A 49 4.19 4.00 -0.30
N TYR A 50 5.49 3.74 -0.29
CA TYR A 50 6.46 4.51 0.49
C TYR A 50 7.44 5.26 -0.42
N PRO A 51 7.32 6.59 -0.55
CA PRO A 51 8.32 7.41 -1.22
C PRO A 51 9.59 7.52 -0.36
N PHE A 52 10.74 7.15 -0.93
CA PHE A 52 12.03 7.17 -0.24
C PHE A 52 12.98 8.22 -0.84
N SER A 53 12.98 9.41 -0.22
CA SER A 53 13.92 10.51 -0.54
C SER A 53 14.81 10.86 0.64
N HIS A 54 16.09 11.13 0.35
CA HIS A 54 17.03 11.72 1.31
C HIS A 54 16.87 13.23 1.47
N ARG A 55 16.32 13.92 0.47
CA ARG A 55 16.09 15.36 0.58
C ARG A 55 14.71 15.60 1.20
N LYS A 56 14.53 16.71 1.93
CA LYS A 56 13.20 17.22 2.34
C LYS A 56 12.32 17.64 1.15
N ILE A 57 12.68 17.26 -0.07
CA ILE A 57 11.85 17.48 -1.24
C ILE A 57 10.67 16.55 -1.09
N LYS A 58 9.46 17.10 -1.10
CA LYS A 58 8.24 16.32 -1.31
C LYS A 58 8.36 15.70 -2.70
N GLU A 59 8.89 14.49 -2.79
CA GLU A 59 8.84 13.74 -4.04
C GLU A 59 7.37 13.62 -4.42
N LYS A 60 7.01 14.13 -5.60
CA LYS A 60 5.66 13.95 -6.14
C LYS A 60 5.48 12.44 -6.28
N CYS A 61 4.53 11.88 -5.53
CA CYS A 61 4.30 10.45 -5.46
C CYS A 61 4.23 9.83 -6.87
N LEU A 62 4.92 8.72 -7.03
CA LEU A 62 5.70 8.39 -8.22
C LEU A 62 4.96 7.57 -9.29
N LEU A 63 3.65 7.79 -9.40
CA LEU A 63 2.81 7.14 -10.40
C LEU A 63 1.92 8.12 -11.18
N ASP A 64 2.27 9.41 -11.18
CA ASP A 64 1.52 10.47 -11.89
C ASP A 64 0.06 10.61 -11.42
N LEU A 65 -0.20 10.27 -10.16
CA LEU A 65 -1.38 10.68 -9.41
C LEU A 65 -1.02 12.01 -8.73
N GLN A 66 -1.51 13.13 -9.26
CA GLN A 66 -1.10 14.47 -8.82
C GLN A 66 -1.49 14.74 -7.36
N ARG A 67 -0.51 15.28 -6.61
CA ARG A 67 -0.60 15.80 -5.21
C ARG A 67 -1.25 14.85 -4.21
N TRP A 68 -0.45 13.91 -3.71
CA TRP A 68 -0.84 13.04 -2.61
C TRP A 68 0.18 13.12 -1.49
N SER A 69 -0.32 13.24 -0.27
CA SER A 69 0.39 13.01 0.99
C SER A 69 0.35 11.52 1.41
N TYR A 70 0.06 10.58 0.49
CA TYR A 70 -0.58 9.32 0.86
C TYR A 70 0.02 8.01 0.35
N HIS A 71 -0.12 6.99 1.22
CA HIS A 71 0.64 5.75 1.26
C HIS A 71 -0.21 4.48 1.07
N LYS A 72 -1.50 4.56 0.68
CA LYS A 72 -2.37 3.36 0.55
C LYS A 72 -3.40 3.44 -0.59
N ILE A 73 -3.44 2.42 -1.46
CA ILE A 73 -4.44 2.23 -2.53
C ILE A 73 -5.19 0.92 -2.29
N TYR A 74 -6.49 0.90 -2.58
CA TYR A 74 -7.30 -0.31 -2.53
C TYR A 74 -7.82 -0.63 -3.93
N LEU A 75 -7.49 -1.82 -4.43
CA LEU A 75 -8.04 -2.38 -5.67
C LEU A 75 -8.94 -3.55 -5.33
N ILE A 76 -10.06 -3.68 -6.02
CA ILE A 76 -11.11 -4.64 -5.72
C ILE A 76 -11.40 -5.43 -6.99
N VAL A 77 -11.20 -6.74 -6.94
CA VAL A 77 -11.47 -7.66 -8.06
C VAL A 77 -12.86 -8.25 -7.89
N TYR A 78 -13.79 -7.77 -8.71
CA TYR A 78 -15.19 -8.15 -8.67
C TYR A 78 -15.76 -8.24 -10.09
N ASN A 79 -16.56 -9.26 -10.39
CA ASN A 79 -17.16 -9.49 -11.71
C ASN A 79 -16.18 -9.37 -12.90
N ASN A 80 -14.96 -9.91 -12.73
CA ASN A 80 -13.88 -9.84 -13.72
C ASN A 80 -13.48 -8.41 -14.16
N GLN A 81 -13.71 -7.43 -13.28
CA GLN A 81 -13.30 -6.05 -13.41
C GLN A 81 -12.47 -5.65 -12.17
N ILE A 82 -11.57 -4.67 -12.38
CA ILE A 82 -10.80 -4.07 -11.29
C ILE A 82 -11.43 -2.72 -11.00
N TYR A 83 -11.92 -2.61 -9.79
CA TYR A 83 -12.38 -1.35 -9.21
C TYR A 83 -11.28 -0.81 -8.31
N TRP A 84 -11.34 0.48 -8.04
CA TRP A 84 -10.48 1.10 -7.06
C TRP A 84 -11.33 1.90 -6.09
N THR A 85 -10.85 2.00 -4.85
CA THR A 85 -11.47 2.87 -3.85
C THR A 85 -10.40 3.76 -3.21
N PHE A 86 -10.77 4.99 -2.90
CA PHE A 86 -9.84 5.93 -2.27
C PHE A 86 -9.60 5.49 -0.84
N GLY A 87 -8.35 5.16 -0.55
CA GLY A 87 -7.86 5.04 0.81
C GLY A 87 -7.76 6.41 1.43
N HIS A 88 -6.63 7.08 1.31
CA HIS A 88 -6.32 8.27 2.09
C HIS A 88 -6.45 9.57 1.25
N GLY A 89 -6.86 10.71 1.82
CA GLY A 89 -7.01 11.97 1.06
C GLY A 89 -7.05 13.23 1.93
N ASP A 90 -6.69 14.39 1.36
CA ASP A 90 -6.51 15.67 2.09
C ASP A 90 -7.84 16.34 2.44
N SER A 91 -8.94 15.87 1.83
CA SER A 91 -10.30 16.32 2.12
C SER A 91 -10.93 15.51 3.26
N SER A 92 -11.85 16.13 3.99
CA SER A 92 -12.65 15.44 5.03
C SER A 92 -13.37 14.21 4.48
N GLN A 93 -13.91 14.31 3.26
CA GLN A 93 -14.59 13.18 2.60
C GLN A 93 -13.66 12.00 2.37
N SER A 94 -12.46 12.26 1.86
CA SER A 94 -11.48 11.18 1.60
C SER A 94 -10.99 10.54 2.90
N ARG A 95 -10.81 11.32 3.97
CA ARG A 95 -10.47 10.77 5.30
C ARG A 95 -11.58 9.89 5.85
N ASN A 96 -12.83 10.32 5.73
CA ASN A 96 -13.99 9.52 6.13
C ASN A 96 -14.07 8.21 5.33
N ASN A 97 -13.79 8.27 4.02
CA ASN A 97 -13.74 7.08 3.19
C ASN A 97 -12.63 6.11 3.65
N HIS A 98 -11.42 6.61 3.95
CA HIS A 98 -10.33 5.77 4.48
C HIS A 98 -10.69 5.11 5.80
N ASN A 99 -11.20 5.91 6.75
CA ASN A 99 -11.63 5.46 8.06
C ASN A 99 -12.65 4.33 7.92
N LYS A 100 -13.63 4.51 7.03
CA LYS A 100 -14.64 3.49 6.75
C LYS A 100 -14.05 2.21 6.17
N LEU A 101 -13.10 2.30 5.23
CA LEU A 101 -12.43 1.11 4.69
C LEU A 101 -11.69 0.33 5.76
N ILE A 102 -10.93 1.02 6.63
CA ILE A 102 -10.23 0.37 7.73
C ILE A 102 -11.20 -0.22 8.74
N ASP A 103 -12.29 0.48 9.05
CA ASP A 103 -13.34 -0.03 9.94
C ASP A 103 -13.94 -1.35 9.43
N ILE A 104 -14.22 -1.44 8.12
CA ILE A 104 -14.67 -2.68 7.46
C ILE A 104 -13.65 -3.80 7.70
N PHE A 105 -12.37 -3.56 7.45
CA PHE A 105 -11.33 -4.57 7.65
C PHE A 105 -11.10 -4.92 9.12
N LEU A 106 -11.29 -3.99 10.06
CA LEU A 106 -11.18 -4.27 11.50
C LEU A 106 -12.32 -5.16 11.98
N LYS A 107 -13.53 -4.94 11.48
CA LYS A 107 -14.75 -5.68 11.86
C LYS A 107 -14.87 -7.05 11.20
N ASP A 108 -14.34 -7.23 10.00
CA ASP A 108 -14.54 -8.46 9.22
C ASP A 108 -13.24 -9.24 8.95
N GLU A 109 -13.04 -10.35 9.66
CA GLU A 109 -11.91 -11.25 9.44
C GLU A 109 -11.95 -11.98 8.09
N LYS A 110 -13.15 -12.31 7.58
CA LYS A 110 -13.30 -12.98 6.29
C LYS A 110 -12.85 -12.05 5.18
N ALA A 111 -13.21 -10.77 5.25
CA ALA A 111 -12.71 -9.74 4.35
C ALA A 111 -11.17 -9.67 4.39
N ARG A 112 -10.56 -9.64 5.57
CA ARG A 112 -9.09 -9.60 5.72
C ARG A 112 -8.38 -10.77 5.04
N LYS A 113 -8.98 -11.97 5.08
CA LYS A 113 -8.40 -13.18 4.44
C LYS A 113 -8.46 -13.14 2.91
N LYS A 114 -9.29 -12.29 2.30
CA LYS A 114 -9.35 -12.07 0.85
C LYS A 114 -8.33 -11.03 0.36
N VAL A 115 -7.58 -10.42 1.28
CA VAL A 115 -6.66 -9.32 0.97
C VAL A 115 -5.28 -9.87 0.58
N LEU A 116 -4.70 -9.32 -0.47
CA LEU A 116 -3.27 -9.33 -0.73
C LEU A 116 -2.72 -7.93 -0.42
N THR A 117 -1.87 -7.81 0.59
CA THR A 117 -1.15 -6.56 0.83
C THR A 117 0.15 -6.53 0.02
N VAL A 118 0.34 -5.45 -0.73
CA VAL A 118 1.55 -5.18 -1.52
C VAL A 118 2.24 -3.96 -0.95
N ILE A 119 3.45 -4.09 -0.47
CA ILE A 119 4.25 -2.97 0.03
C ILE A 119 5.27 -2.60 -1.02
N LEU A 120 5.32 -1.33 -1.40
CA LEU A 120 6.17 -0.82 -2.46
C LEU A 120 7.01 0.35 -1.94
N VAL A 121 8.32 0.24 -2.13
CA VAL A 121 9.26 1.34 -1.96
C VAL A 121 9.48 1.98 -3.31
N VAL A 122 9.29 3.29 -3.41
CA VAL A 122 9.37 4.03 -4.68
C VAL A 122 10.30 5.23 -4.59
N ARG A 123 11.04 5.49 -5.68
CA ARG A 123 11.83 6.70 -5.90
C ARG A 123 11.89 7.00 -7.40
N ASN A 124 11.70 8.26 -7.80
CA ASN A 124 11.72 8.70 -9.21
C ASN A 124 10.90 7.81 -10.19
N SER A 125 9.73 7.32 -9.78
CA SER A 125 8.83 6.47 -10.61
C SER A 125 9.32 5.05 -10.81
N GLU A 126 10.37 4.68 -10.09
CA GLU A 126 10.90 3.34 -10.01
C GLU A 126 10.44 2.68 -8.71
N ILE A 127 10.20 1.37 -8.75
CA ILE A 127 9.97 0.54 -7.57
C ILE A 127 11.33 -0.04 -7.17
N LEU A 128 11.81 0.32 -5.99
CA LEU A 128 13.13 -0.06 -5.49
C LEU A 128 13.09 -1.42 -4.78
N SER A 129 12.01 -1.65 -4.04
CA SER A 129 11.73 -2.87 -3.31
C SER A 129 10.23 -3.10 -3.28
N TYR A 130 9.83 -4.37 -3.20
CA TYR A 130 8.44 -4.77 -3.08
C TYR A 130 8.34 -5.96 -2.12
N TYR A 131 7.20 -6.07 -1.44
CA TYR A 131 6.90 -7.19 -0.55
C TYR A 131 5.43 -7.54 -0.64
N PHE A 132 5.13 -8.84 -0.74
CA PHE A 132 3.77 -9.37 -0.78
C PHE A 132 3.44 -10.04 0.55
N TYR A 133 2.25 -9.76 1.08
CA TYR A 133 1.73 -10.37 2.29
C TYR A 133 0.29 -10.83 2.06
N GLN A 134 0.01 -12.11 2.33
CA GLN A 134 -1.34 -12.66 2.25
C GLN A 134 -2.10 -12.32 3.53
N GLY A 135 -3.15 -11.53 3.37
CA GLY A 135 -3.93 -10.95 4.46
C GLY A 135 -3.85 -9.43 4.47
N PHE A 136 -4.72 -8.80 5.27
CA PHE A 136 -4.71 -7.36 5.45
C PHE A 136 -3.61 -6.94 6.42
N ALA A 137 -2.76 -6.02 5.97
CA ALA A 137 -1.91 -5.21 6.83
C ALA A 137 -2.27 -3.72 6.73
N TYR A 138 -2.01 -2.96 7.79
CA TYR A 138 -2.16 -1.50 7.77
C TYR A 138 -0.82 -0.78 7.60
N SER A 139 -0.83 0.44 7.08
CA SER A 139 0.37 1.28 7.11
C SER A 139 0.36 2.01 8.44
N ASN A 140 1.46 2.05 9.18
CA ASN A 140 1.52 2.82 10.43
C ASN A 140 1.32 4.34 10.17
N HIS A 141 1.45 4.81 8.93
CA HIS A 141 1.05 6.16 8.56
C HIS A 141 -0.49 6.34 8.49
N ASP A 142 -1.25 5.25 8.46
CA ASP A 142 -2.70 5.26 8.70
C ASP A 142 -3.00 5.66 10.17
N ILE A 143 -2.01 5.62 11.06
CA ILE A 143 -2.08 6.11 12.43
C ILE A 143 -1.49 7.55 12.45
N GLY A 144 -2.28 8.56 12.03
CA GLY A 144 -1.78 9.95 11.86
C GLY A 144 -2.81 11.06 12.13
N SER A 145 -2.42 12.33 11.93
CA SER A 145 -3.24 13.52 12.28
C SER A 145 -4.45 13.65 11.36
N ASN A 146 -5.66 13.69 11.93
CA ASN A 146 -7.00 13.73 11.30
C ASN A 146 -7.71 12.37 11.11
N TRP A 147 -7.39 11.39 11.95
CA TRP A 147 -8.01 10.07 11.95
C TRP A 147 -9.06 9.91 13.06
N ASN A 148 -10.07 9.07 12.83
CA ASN A 148 -11.09 8.78 13.84
C ASN A 148 -10.40 8.14 15.07
N SER A 149 -10.57 8.74 16.26
CA SER A 149 -9.91 8.29 17.49
C SER A 149 -10.20 6.83 17.85
N ASN A 150 -11.41 6.34 17.53
CA ASN A 150 -11.77 4.94 17.75
C ASN A 150 -10.97 4.02 16.82
N ILE A 151 -10.86 4.35 15.53
CA ILE A 151 -10.06 3.58 14.56
C ILE A 151 -8.57 3.63 14.92
N TYR A 152 -8.07 4.79 15.32
CA TYR A 152 -6.71 4.95 15.82
C TYR A 152 -6.43 4.00 17.00
N ASN A 153 -7.31 4.00 17.99
CA ASN A 153 -7.15 3.16 19.18
C ASN A 153 -7.23 1.66 18.84
N LEU A 154 -8.15 1.28 17.95
CA LEU A 154 -8.29 -0.10 17.48
C LEU A 154 -7.06 -0.58 16.72
N LEU A 155 -6.51 0.21 15.80
CA LEU A 155 -5.29 -0.15 15.08
C LEU A 155 -4.11 -0.32 16.04
N LYS A 156 -3.94 0.62 16.98
CA LYS A 156 -2.86 0.60 17.97
C LYS A 156 -2.94 -0.61 18.92
N SER A 157 -4.15 -1.08 19.25
CA SER A 157 -4.36 -2.25 20.11
C SER A 157 -4.53 -3.56 19.33
N SER A 158 -4.58 -3.51 18.00
CA SER A 158 -4.73 -4.70 17.18
C SER A 158 -3.43 -5.51 17.08
N ASN A 159 -3.57 -6.83 16.90
CA ASN A 159 -2.48 -7.71 16.50
C ASN A 159 -2.34 -7.80 14.95
N LEU A 160 -2.89 -6.83 14.22
CA LEU A 160 -2.79 -6.84 12.76
C LEU A 160 -1.36 -6.51 12.33
N PRO A 161 -0.86 -7.16 11.27
CA PRO A 161 0.42 -6.80 10.70
C PRO A 161 0.41 -5.36 10.19
N PHE A 162 1.57 -4.72 10.20
CA PHE A 162 1.71 -3.36 9.68
C PHE A 162 3.10 -3.06 9.15
N SER A 163 3.16 -2.06 8.27
CA SER A 163 4.42 -1.52 7.77
C SER A 163 4.66 -0.11 8.28
N GLN A 164 5.91 0.22 8.61
CA GLN A 164 6.28 1.53 9.13
C GLN A 164 7.66 1.98 8.64
N VAL A 165 7.85 3.29 8.56
CA VAL A 165 9.16 3.89 8.32
C VAL A 165 9.84 4.19 9.65
N ARG A 166 11.04 3.65 9.85
CA ARG A 166 11.92 3.97 10.98
C ARG A 166 13.05 4.86 10.48
N SER A 167 13.24 6.03 11.11
CA SER A 167 14.33 6.94 10.78
C SER A 167 15.35 6.98 11.92
N ASN A 168 16.63 6.94 11.58
CA ASN A 168 17.72 7.17 12.52
C ASN A 168 18.45 8.44 12.10
N SER A 169 18.29 9.51 12.89
CA SER A 169 18.87 10.82 12.61
C SER A 169 20.38 10.86 12.76
N LEU A 170 20.97 10.02 13.62
CA LEU A 170 22.42 9.99 13.85
C LEU A 170 23.17 9.36 12.67
N LEU A 171 22.57 8.36 12.03
CA LEU A 171 23.15 7.65 10.90
C LEU A 171 22.62 8.12 9.54
N SER A 172 21.75 9.15 9.53
CA SER A 172 21.02 9.59 8.34
C SER A 172 20.31 8.46 7.57
N THR A 173 19.95 7.36 8.23
CA THR A 173 19.33 6.19 7.60
C THR A 173 17.82 6.20 7.76
N LYS A 174 17.11 5.69 6.75
CA LYS A 174 15.68 5.39 6.82
C LYS A 174 15.45 3.93 6.43
N SER A 175 14.61 3.23 7.16
CA SER A 175 14.24 1.85 6.86
C SER A 175 12.73 1.70 6.77
N LEU A 176 12.26 0.89 5.82
CA LEU A 176 10.91 0.38 5.80
C LEU A 176 10.89 -0.99 6.45
N ILE A 177 10.07 -1.13 7.49
CA ILE A 177 9.98 -2.36 8.29
C ILE A 177 8.55 -2.86 8.21
N PHE A 178 8.38 -4.16 7.97
CA PHE A 178 7.11 -4.87 8.14
C PHE A 178 7.13 -5.64 9.46
N ILE A 179 6.04 -5.57 10.20
CA ILE A 179 5.90 -6.19 11.52
C ILE A 179 4.68 -7.10 11.49
N ASP A 180 4.88 -8.37 11.81
CA ASP A 180 3.82 -9.37 11.96
C ASP A 180 4.07 -10.19 13.24
N LYS A 181 3.12 -10.17 14.18
CA LYS A 181 3.22 -10.88 15.47
C LYS A 181 4.55 -10.65 16.20
N GLY A 182 5.01 -9.40 16.21
CA GLY A 182 6.27 -8.99 16.86
C GLY A 182 7.55 -9.36 16.10
N LYS A 183 7.45 -10.05 14.96
CA LYS A 183 8.59 -10.29 14.07
C LYS A 183 8.77 -9.09 13.15
N GLU A 184 9.95 -8.49 13.18
CA GLU A 184 10.33 -7.40 12.28
C GLU A 184 11.04 -7.96 11.04
N ASN A 185 10.67 -7.47 9.86
CA ASN A 185 11.34 -7.72 8.59
C ASN A 185 11.69 -6.39 7.93
N GLU A 186 12.97 -6.07 7.79
CA GLU A 186 13.43 -4.88 7.09
C GLU A 186 13.30 -5.09 5.58
N LEU A 187 12.35 -4.40 4.96
CA LEU A 187 12.04 -4.53 3.54
C LEU A 187 12.97 -3.70 2.65
N TYR A 188 13.46 -2.60 3.19
CA TYR A 188 14.37 -1.68 2.51
C TYR A 188 15.08 -0.79 3.52
N LYS A 189 16.36 -0.54 3.29
CA LYS A 189 17.16 0.42 4.03
C LYS A 189 17.78 1.41 3.05
N GLN A 190 17.67 2.67 3.38
CA GLN A 190 18.24 3.79 2.64
C GLN A 190 19.37 4.40 3.46
N THR A 191 20.56 4.42 2.87
CA THR A 191 21.77 5.06 3.40
C THR A 191 22.24 6.22 2.52
N GLU A 192 23.00 7.19 3.06
CA GLU A 192 23.50 8.32 2.27
C GLU A 192 24.32 7.89 1.03
N GLU A 193 24.98 6.73 1.08
CA GLU A 193 25.77 6.16 -0.01
C GLU A 193 24.93 5.60 -1.18
N ASP A 194 23.72 5.10 -0.91
CA ASP A 194 22.79 4.58 -1.95
C ASP A 194 22.34 5.67 -2.95
N LEU A 195 22.53 6.95 -2.58
CA LEU A 195 22.25 8.08 -3.46
C LEU A 195 23.31 8.29 -4.54
N SER A 196 24.57 7.98 -4.23
CA SER A 196 25.72 8.25 -5.11
C SER A 196 26.04 7.08 -6.04
N THR A 197 25.60 5.87 -5.69
CA THR A 197 25.96 4.65 -6.41
C THR A 197 24.73 3.87 -6.89
N ARG A 198 24.44 3.97 -8.20
CA ARG A 198 23.48 3.10 -8.94
C ARG A 198 23.75 1.58 -8.82
N LYS A 199 24.69 1.12 -7.97
CA LYS A 199 25.28 -0.23 -7.99
C LYS A 199 24.49 -1.31 -7.26
N ILE A 200 23.54 -0.98 -6.35
CA ILE A 200 22.84 -2.00 -5.54
C ILE A 200 21.61 -2.61 -6.25
N TYR A 201 21.03 -1.93 -7.25
CA TYR A 201 19.84 -2.43 -7.98
C TYR A 201 20.02 -3.79 -8.67
N ALA A 202 21.25 -4.23 -8.93
CA ALA A 202 21.52 -5.52 -9.53
C ALA A 202 21.36 -6.71 -8.56
N GLN A 203 21.46 -6.52 -7.24
CA GLN A 203 21.52 -7.63 -6.28
C GLN A 203 20.17 -8.01 -5.63
N LEU A 204 19.18 -7.11 -5.57
CA LEU A 204 17.88 -7.39 -4.92
C LEU A 204 16.88 -8.14 -5.81
N ASN A 205 17.24 -8.49 -7.06
CA ASN A 205 16.39 -9.23 -8.01
C ASN A 205 16.19 -10.72 -7.68
N LYS A 206 16.56 -11.22 -6.50
CA LYS A 206 16.23 -12.59 -6.09
C LYS A 206 15.91 -12.68 -4.59
N ARG A 207 14.64 -12.99 -4.31
CA ARG A 207 14.25 -14.11 -3.43
C ARG A 207 12.79 -14.45 -3.68
N GLU A 208 12.57 -15.49 -4.48
CA GLU A 208 11.41 -16.36 -4.31
C GLU A 208 11.67 -17.22 -3.06
N VAL A 209 10.72 -17.21 -2.12
CA VAL A 209 10.47 -18.34 -1.21
C VAL A 209 8.97 -18.53 -1.18
#